data_AF-A0A0M0LS47-F1
#
_entry.id   AF-A0A0M0LS47-F1
#
_cell.length_a   1.000
_cell.length_b   1.000
_cell.length_c   1.000
_cell.angle_alpha   90.00
_cell.angle_beta   90.00
_cell.angle_gamma   90.00
#
_symmetry.space_group_name_H-M   'P 1'
#
loop_
_entity.id
_entity.type
_entity.pdbx_description
1 polymer ?
#
loop_
_entity_poly.entity_id
_entity_poly.type
_entity_poly.pdbx_seq_one_letter_code
_entity_poly.pdbx_strand_id
1 'polypeptide(L)'
;MGCCQSSEEGGSNASAQPINTLAFSNKQSKPIGDENIPPAKRVVFGIVYPEETNARSVWMYFNVDKPVEALIVSAAGQAGLRLDKGKLLGSPQRLNLFTLEGDTVRLDLEIDAHMGRTLHVGDVLVLEKGNRMESSRLEAIKSMHAR
;
A
#
# COMPACT_ATOMS: atom_id res chain seq x y z
N MET A 1 1.16 -26.56 59.08
CA MET A 1 0.46 -26.77 57.79
C MET A 1 0.69 -25.51 56.96
N GLY A 2 1.56 -25.62 55.97
CA GLY A 2 2.09 -24.47 55.22
C GLY A 2 1.16 -24.04 54.09
N CYS A 3 0.98 -22.74 53.94
CA CYS A 3 0.52 -22.13 52.70
C CYS A 3 1.73 -21.48 52.04
N CYS A 4 2.20 -22.07 50.95
CA CYS A 4 3.21 -21.50 50.07
C CYS A 4 2.83 -21.78 48.61
N GLN A 5 2.85 -20.69 47.84
CA GLN A 5 3.14 -20.60 46.41
C GLN A 5 2.14 -21.16 45.39
N SER A 6 1.58 -20.27 44.58
CA SER A 6 2.05 -20.08 43.20
C SER A 6 1.66 -18.69 42.72
N SER A 7 2.67 -17.84 42.52
CA SER A 7 2.64 -16.66 41.66
C SER A 7 3.04 -17.09 40.25
N GLU A 8 3.02 -16.16 39.28
CA GLU A 8 3.50 -16.29 37.88
C GLU A 8 2.39 -16.80 36.93
N GLU A 9 1.99 -16.19 35.81
CA GLU A 9 2.52 -15.19 34.86
C GLU A 9 1.31 -14.45 34.25
N GLY A 10 1.34 -13.16 33.89
CA GLY A 10 2.31 -12.56 32.98
C GLY A 10 1.91 -12.89 31.53
N GLY A 11 0.99 -12.13 30.93
CA GLY A 11 0.55 -12.44 29.56
C GLY A 11 -0.34 -11.38 28.95
N SER A 12 0.24 -10.20 28.75
CA SER A 12 -0.15 -9.13 27.82
C SER A 12 -1.54 -9.24 27.22
N ASN A 13 -2.41 -8.36 27.72
CA ASN A 13 -3.60 -7.89 27.02
C ASN A 13 -3.14 -7.17 25.73
N ALA A 14 -2.74 -7.95 24.71
CA ALA A 14 -2.59 -7.46 23.36
C ALA A 14 -4.00 -7.12 22.91
N SER A 15 -4.39 -5.87 23.18
CA SER A 15 -5.46 -5.21 22.47
C SER A 15 -5.09 -5.32 21.00
N ALA A 16 -5.58 -6.37 20.34
CA ALA A 16 -5.64 -6.46 18.90
C ALA A 16 -6.45 -5.23 18.51
N GLN A 17 -5.74 -4.16 18.15
CA GLN A 17 -6.39 -2.98 17.62
C GLN A 17 -7.23 -3.49 16.44
N PRO A 18 -8.51 -3.14 16.36
CA PRO A 18 -9.34 -3.57 15.25
C PRO A 18 -8.61 -3.16 13.98
N ILE A 19 -8.35 -4.16 13.13
CA ILE A 19 -7.75 -3.99 11.81
C ILE A 19 -8.56 -2.88 11.14
N ASN A 20 -7.93 -1.72 10.99
CA ASN A 20 -8.56 -0.53 10.41
C ASN A 20 -9.10 -0.95 9.04
N THR A 21 -10.43 -1.01 8.90
CA THR A 21 -11.10 -1.16 7.61
C THR A 21 -10.34 -0.36 6.57
N LEU A 22 -10.08 -0.94 5.40
CA LEU A 22 -9.38 -0.31 4.28
C LEU A 22 -10.15 0.93 3.80
N ALA A 23 -10.03 2.02 4.55
CA ALA A 23 -10.78 3.24 4.37
C ALA A 23 -9.93 4.20 3.55
N PHE A 24 -10.31 4.36 2.29
CA PHE A 24 -9.71 5.38 1.44
C PHE A 24 -10.10 6.76 1.92
N SER A 25 -9.13 7.67 2.06
CA SER A 25 -9.41 9.04 2.51
C SER A 25 -10.13 9.91 1.47
N ASN A 26 -10.22 9.42 0.23
CA ASN A 26 -10.97 10.04 -0.86
C ASN A 26 -11.73 8.96 -1.67
N LYS A 27 -12.57 9.40 -2.60
CA LYS A 27 -13.35 8.52 -3.48
C LYS A 27 -12.61 8.27 -4.78
N GLN A 28 -12.81 7.11 -5.40
CA GLN A 28 -12.29 6.82 -6.74
C GLN A 28 -12.76 7.84 -7.79
N SER A 29 -13.99 8.37 -7.64
CA SER A 29 -14.53 9.44 -8.51
C SER A 29 -13.97 10.84 -8.22
N LYS A 30 -13.18 10.97 -7.15
CA LYS A 30 -12.43 12.19 -6.81
C LYS A 30 -10.97 11.81 -6.46
N PRO A 31 -10.22 11.25 -7.42
CA PRO A 31 -8.84 10.87 -7.20
C PRO A 31 -7.96 12.13 -7.12
N ILE A 32 -6.84 12.02 -6.41
CA ILE A 32 -5.86 13.10 -6.26
C ILE A 32 -4.63 12.84 -7.15
N GLY A 33 -3.90 13.88 -7.55
CA GLY A 33 -2.74 13.73 -8.45
C GLY A 33 -2.37 15.03 -9.15
N ASP A 34 -1.62 14.93 -10.25
CA ASP A 34 -1.23 16.07 -11.11
C ASP A 34 -2.30 16.44 -12.15
N GLU A 35 -3.05 17.52 -11.89
CA GLU A 35 -4.20 17.92 -12.70
C GLU A 35 -3.85 18.30 -14.14
N ASN A 36 -2.56 18.45 -14.46
CA ASN A 36 -2.08 18.79 -15.81
C ASN A 36 -1.99 17.57 -16.75
N ILE A 37 -2.08 16.34 -16.23
CA ILE A 37 -2.05 15.14 -17.08
C ILE A 37 -3.26 15.16 -18.02
N PRO A 38 -3.12 14.98 -19.36
CA PRO A 38 -4.29 14.94 -20.25
C PRO A 38 -5.24 13.78 -19.91
N PRO A 39 -6.58 13.95 -19.97
CA PRO A 39 -7.54 12.88 -19.62
C PRO A 39 -7.30 11.55 -20.33
N ALA A 40 -6.91 11.58 -21.61
CA ALA A 40 -6.61 10.39 -22.41
C ALA A 40 -5.41 9.56 -21.90
N LYS A 41 -4.58 10.14 -21.03
CA LYS A 41 -3.39 9.51 -20.44
C LYS A 41 -3.55 9.22 -18.94
N ARG A 42 -4.72 9.52 -18.36
CA ARG A 42 -4.97 9.31 -16.93
C ARG A 42 -5.45 7.90 -16.68
N VAL A 43 -4.80 7.24 -15.72
CA VAL A 43 -5.29 6.00 -15.11
C VAL A 43 -5.44 6.22 -13.61
N VAL A 44 -6.43 5.57 -12.99
CA VAL A 44 -6.74 5.72 -11.56
C VAL A 44 -6.41 4.42 -10.85
N PHE A 45 -5.68 4.50 -9.74
CA PHE A 45 -5.38 3.37 -8.86
C PHE A 45 -5.63 3.74 -7.40
N GLY A 46 -6.05 2.75 -6.62
CA GLY A 46 -6.08 2.85 -5.16
C GLY A 46 -4.71 2.49 -4.61
N ILE A 47 -4.17 3.26 -3.68
CA ILE A 47 -2.87 3.02 -3.07
C ILE A 47 -3.05 2.72 -1.59
N VAL A 48 -2.56 1.55 -1.17
CA VAL A 48 -2.47 1.13 0.23
C VAL A 48 -1.02 1.25 0.67
N TYR A 49 -0.76 1.93 1.77
CA TYR A 49 0.60 2.17 2.26
C TYR A 49 1.08 1.06 3.21
N PRO A 50 2.41 0.95 3.47
CA PRO A 50 2.93 0.05 4.49
C PRO A 50 2.32 0.37 5.85
N GLU A 51 1.97 -0.66 6.62
CA GLU A 51 1.19 -0.54 7.86
C GLU A 51 1.82 0.42 8.87
N GLU A 52 3.12 0.30 9.03
CA GLU A 52 3.94 1.05 9.97
C GLU A 52 4.00 2.56 9.66
N THR A 53 3.58 2.97 8.46
CA THR A 53 3.53 4.40 8.10
C THR A 53 2.30 5.10 8.67
N ASN A 54 1.26 4.37 9.08
CA ASN A 54 -0.05 4.89 9.47
C ASN A 54 -0.70 5.83 8.42
N ALA A 55 -0.21 5.82 7.18
CA ALA A 55 -0.77 6.62 6.10
C ALA A 55 -2.11 6.03 5.64
N ARG A 56 -3.12 6.90 5.43
CA ARG A 56 -4.42 6.46 4.93
C ARG A 56 -4.33 6.14 3.45
N SER A 57 -5.00 5.06 3.03
CA SER A 57 -5.09 4.71 1.62
C SER A 57 -5.76 5.82 0.81
N VAL A 58 -5.35 6.01 -0.44
CA VAL A 58 -5.88 7.07 -1.32
C VAL A 58 -6.15 6.54 -2.72
N TRP A 59 -7.15 7.10 -3.39
CA TRP A 59 -7.29 6.97 -4.83
C TRP A 59 -6.49 8.06 -5.52
N MET A 60 -5.58 7.67 -6.39
CA MET A 60 -4.71 8.59 -7.12
C MET A 60 -4.85 8.36 -8.62
N TYR A 61 -4.65 9.42 -9.40
CA TYR A 61 -4.49 9.27 -10.85
C TYR A 61 -3.04 9.51 -11.26
N PHE A 62 -2.64 8.80 -12.30
CA PHE A 62 -1.27 8.77 -12.81
C PHE A 62 -1.28 8.91 -14.33
N ASN A 63 -0.13 9.35 -14.86
CA ASN A 63 0.10 9.37 -16.29
C ASN A 63 0.59 8.00 -16.73
N VAL A 64 -0.14 7.37 -17.64
CA VAL A 64 0.13 6.01 -18.14
C VAL A 64 1.51 5.89 -18.83
N ASP A 65 2.03 6.99 -19.37
CA ASP A 65 3.35 7.04 -20.04
C ASP A 65 4.53 7.11 -19.05
N LYS A 66 4.27 7.12 -17.73
CA LYS A 66 5.33 7.20 -16.72
C LYS A 66 5.76 5.80 -16.27
N PRO A 67 7.04 5.63 -15.87
CA PRO A 67 7.48 4.41 -15.21
C PRO A 67 6.69 4.16 -13.92
N VAL A 68 6.48 2.89 -13.58
CA VAL A 68 5.81 2.51 -12.32
C VAL A 68 6.55 3.06 -11.10
N GLU A 69 7.87 3.24 -11.17
CA GLU A 69 8.64 3.91 -10.10
C GLU A 69 8.09 5.31 -9.77
N ALA A 70 7.60 6.07 -10.76
CA ALA A 70 7.01 7.39 -10.52
C ALA A 70 5.73 7.30 -9.67
N LEU A 71 4.99 6.20 -9.77
CA LEU A 71 3.79 5.90 -8.98
C LEU A 71 4.14 5.82 -7.48
N ILE A 72 5.25 5.13 -7.16
CA ILE A 72 5.78 5.02 -5.79
C ILE A 72 6.19 6.40 -5.27
N VAL A 73 6.90 7.18 -6.07
CA VAL A 73 7.36 8.53 -5.67
C VAL A 73 6.17 9.45 -5.40
N SER A 74 5.19 9.48 -6.29
CA SER A 74 3.98 10.29 -6.13
C SER A 74 3.15 9.86 -4.92
N ALA A 75 2.96 8.56 -4.71
CA ALA A 75 2.25 8.03 -3.55
C ALA A 75 2.97 8.39 -2.24
N ALA A 76 4.28 8.14 -2.16
CA ALA A 76 5.07 8.47 -0.98
C ALA A 76 5.02 9.97 -0.66
N GLY A 77 5.20 10.82 -1.67
CA GLY A 77 5.11 12.28 -1.53
C GLY A 77 3.73 12.71 -1.01
N GLN A 78 2.66 12.10 -1.52
CA GLN A 78 1.30 12.40 -1.09
C GLN A 78 1.04 12.00 0.38
N ALA A 79 1.62 10.89 0.84
CA ALA A 79 1.55 10.47 2.23
C ALA A 79 2.52 11.23 3.16
N GLY A 80 3.29 12.20 2.64
CA GLY A 80 4.31 12.92 3.40
C GLY A 80 5.55 12.07 3.72
N LEU A 81 5.71 10.94 3.05
CA LEU A 81 6.82 10.01 3.23
C LEU A 81 8.01 10.45 2.38
N ARG A 82 9.22 10.35 2.97
CA ARG A 82 10.47 10.66 2.27
C ARG A 82 11.10 9.38 1.74
N LEU A 83 11.55 9.43 0.48
CA LEU A 83 12.26 8.33 -0.16
C LEU A 83 13.73 8.68 -0.37
N ASP A 84 14.59 7.67 -0.22
CA ASP A 84 15.98 7.67 -0.66
C ASP A 84 16.22 6.44 -1.54
N LYS A 85 16.44 6.65 -2.85
CA LYS A 85 16.70 5.60 -3.85
C LYS A 85 15.69 4.44 -3.78
N GLY A 86 14.40 4.78 -3.71
CA GLY A 86 13.28 3.82 -3.66
C GLY A 86 13.05 3.19 -2.28
N LYS A 87 13.77 3.61 -1.25
CA LYS A 87 13.58 3.17 0.14
C LYS A 87 12.89 4.25 0.95
N LEU A 88 12.05 3.86 1.90
CA LEU A 88 11.59 4.81 2.92
C LEU A 88 12.78 5.26 3.76
N LEU A 89 12.84 6.56 4.08
CA LEU A 89 13.88 7.10 4.95
C LEU A 89 13.89 6.34 6.29
N GLY A 90 15.05 5.82 6.69
CA GLY A 90 15.19 4.99 7.89
C GLY A 90 14.84 3.52 7.70
N SER A 91 14.44 3.08 6.50
CA SER A 91 14.23 1.67 6.17
C SER A 91 15.39 1.11 5.34
N PRO A 92 15.89 -0.10 5.64
CA PRO A 92 16.90 -0.75 4.80
C PRO A 92 16.31 -1.31 3.50
N GLN A 93 14.99 -1.51 3.44
CA GLN A 93 14.27 -2.19 2.37
C GLN A 93 13.75 -1.18 1.32
N ARG A 94 13.77 -1.61 0.05
CA ARG A 94 13.10 -0.88 -1.03
C ARG A 94 11.59 -1.10 -0.95
N LEU A 95 10.86 -0.10 -1.39
CA LEU A 95 9.43 -0.24 -1.66
C LEU A 95 9.22 -0.94 -3.00
N ASN A 96 8.27 -1.85 -3.02
CA ASN A 96 7.71 -2.45 -4.22
C ASN A 96 6.19 -2.27 -4.22
N LEU A 97 5.61 -2.50 -5.39
CA LEU A 97 4.18 -2.36 -5.64
C LEU A 97 3.61 -3.73 -5.97
N PHE A 98 2.51 -4.09 -5.31
CA PHE A 98 1.86 -5.38 -5.47
C PHE A 98 0.39 -5.21 -5.85
N THR A 99 -0.14 -6.12 -6.66
CA THR A 99 -1.59 -6.21 -6.93
C THR A 99 -2.29 -6.90 -5.77
N LEU A 100 -3.62 -6.79 -5.70
CA LEU A 100 -4.40 -7.60 -4.76
C LEU A 100 -4.36 -9.11 -5.06
N GLU A 101 -3.87 -9.52 -6.22
CA GLU A 101 -3.65 -10.95 -6.52
C GLU A 101 -2.33 -11.46 -5.92
N GLY A 102 -1.47 -10.56 -5.45
CA GLY A 102 -0.15 -10.88 -4.90
C GLY A 102 1.00 -10.71 -5.90
N ASP A 103 0.70 -10.31 -7.13
CA ASP A 103 1.71 -10.12 -8.17
C ASP A 103 2.55 -8.87 -7.92
N THR A 104 3.85 -8.99 -8.18
CA THR A 104 4.77 -7.86 -8.11
C THR A 104 4.72 -7.06 -9.40
N VAL A 105 4.44 -5.76 -9.31
CA VAL A 105 4.46 -4.85 -10.44
C VAL A 105 5.91 -4.45 -10.71
N ARG A 106 6.40 -4.74 -11.91
CA ARG A 106 7.77 -4.39 -12.32
C ARG A 106 7.95 -2.88 -12.42
N LEU A 107 8.88 -2.35 -11.63
CA LEU A 107 9.13 -0.91 -11.50
C LEU A 107 9.88 -0.30 -12.70
N ASP A 108 10.62 -1.12 -13.44
CA ASP A 108 11.43 -0.72 -14.60
C ASP A 108 10.61 -0.47 -15.87
N LEU A 109 9.33 -0.86 -15.86
CA LEU A 109 8.42 -0.68 -16.99
C LEU A 109 7.52 0.54 -16.81
N GLU A 110 7.04 1.07 -17.92
CA GLU A 110 5.96 2.07 -17.95
C GLU A 110 4.65 1.47 -17.47
N ILE A 111 3.77 2.30 -16.92
CA ILE A 111 2.45 1.88 -16.47
C ILE A 111 1.67 1.27 -17.64
N ASP A 112 1.74 1.88 -18.83
CA ASP A 112 1.09 1.38 -20.05
C ASP A 112 1.46 -0.06 -20.40
N ALA A 113 2.72 -0.44 -20.21
CA ALA A 113 3.19 -1.80 -20.48
C ALA A 113 2.54 -2.87 -19.58
N HIS A 114 2.02 -2.46 -18.42
CA HIS A 114 1.27 -3.33 -17.51
C HIS A 114 -0.23 -3.30 -17.74
N MET A 115 -0.75 -2.27 -18.41
CA MET A 115 -2.19 -2.08 -18.60
C MET A 115 -2.81 -3.22 -19.41
N GLY A 116 -3.95 -3.73 -18.94
CA GLY A 116 -4.67 -4.85 -19.57
C GLY A 116 -3.99 -6.21 -19.39
N ARG A 117 -2.94 -6.28 -18.56
CA ARG A 117 -2.24 -7.52 -18.21
C ARG A 117 -2.16 -7.67 -16.70
N THR A 118 -1.26 -6.90 -16.08
CA THR A 118 -1.00 -6.93 -14.63
C THR A 118 -1.74 -5.81 -13.91
N LEU A 119 -2.06 -4.72 -14.60
CA LEU A 119 -2.80 -3.58 -14.06
C LEU A 119 -4.05 -3.31 -14.89
N HIS A 120 -5.13 -2.96 -14.20
CA HIS A 120 -6.39 -2.49 -14.75
C HIS A 120 -6.80 -1.18 -14.09
N VAL A 121 -7.56 -0.37 -14.82
CA VAL A 121 -8.05 0.91 -14.29
C VAL A 121 -8.95 0.64 -13.10
N GLY A 122 -8.66 1.30 -11.98
CA GLY A 122 -9.38 1.11 -10.73
C GLY A 122 -8.79 0.05 -9.82
N ASP A 123 -7.69 -0.60 -10.19
CA ASP A 123 -7.03 -1.55 -9.31
C ASP A 123 -6.54 -0.89 -8.02
N VAL A 124 -6.56 -1.67 -6.95
CA VAL A 124 -5.92 -1.33 -5.68
C VAL A 124 -4.54 -1.96 -5.65
N LEU A 125 -3.53 -1.13 -5.41
CA LEU A 125 -2.13 -1.47 -5.37
C LEU A 125 -1.60 -1.29 -3.95
N VAL A 126 -0.84 -2.28 -3.50
CA VAL A 126 -0.26 -2.31 -2.17
C VAL A 126 1.21 -1.93 -2.28
N LEU A 127 1.56 -0.82 -1.63
CA LEU A 127 2.93 -0.37 -1.46
C LEU A 127 3.50 -1.06 -0.22
N GLU A 128 4.57 -1.84 -0.39
CA GLU A 128 5.14 -2.64 0.69
C GLU A 128 6.66 -2.69 0.63
N LYS A 129 7.31 -2.84 1.79
CA LYS A 129 8.76 -2.99 1.89
C LYS A 129 9.20 -4.41 1.53
N GLY A 130 10.31 -4.51 0.81
CA GLY A 130 10.91 -5.79 0.44
C GLY A 130 10.31 -6.37 -0.84
N ASN A 131 10.75 -7.57 -1.22
CA ASN A 131 10.47 -8.14 -2.55
C ASN A 131 9.27 -9.08 -2.58
N ARG A 132 8.56 -9.25 -1.45
CA ARG A 132 7.43 -10.16 -1.30
C ARG A 132 6.42 -9.55 -0.36
N MET A 133 5.15 -9.75 -0.68
CA MET A 133 4.05 -9.42 0.21
C MET A 133 3.74 -10.61 1.12
N GLU A 134 3.61 -10.34 2.41
CA GLU A 134 3.19 -11.34 3.38
C GLU A 134 1.74 -11.76 3.13
N SER A 135 1.47 -13.06 3.07
CA SER A 135 0.13 -13.59 2.77
C SER A 135 -0.92 -13.11 3.76
N SER A 136 -0.58 -13.03 5.05
CA SER A 136 -1.47 -12.54 6.09
C SER A 136 -1.92 -11.10 5.85
N ARG A 137 -1.00 -10.25 5.36
CA ARG A 137 -1.28 -8.85 5.03
C ARG A 137 -2.13 -8.73 3.77
N LEU A 138 -1.82 -9.50 2.73
CA LEU A 138 -2.63 -9.55 1.51
C LEU A 138 -4.08 -9.96 1.81
N GLU A 139 -4.27 -11.03 2.57
CA GLU A 139 -5.60 -11.51 2.94
C GLU A 139 -6.35 -10.52 3.83
N ALA A 140 -5.66 -9.85 4.76
CA ALA A 140 -6.26 -8.76 5.54
C ALA A 140 -6.78 -7.65 4.62
N ILE A 141 -5.96 -7.17 3.66
CA ILE A 141 -6.35 -6.13 2.70
C ILE A 141 -7.54 -6.58 1.85
N LYS A 142 -7.51 -7.79 1.28
CA LYS A 142 -8.62 -8.35 0.49
C LYS A 142 -9.92 -8.41 1.29
N SER A 143 -9.86 -8.89 2.53
CA SER A 143 -11.04 -9.03 3.39
C SER A 143 -11.73 -7.70 3.71
N MET A 144 -10.95 -6.61 3.69
CA MET A 144 -11.44 -5.25 3.89
C MET A 144 -11.92 -4.59 2.60
N HIS A 145 -11.35 -4.96 1.45
CA HIS A 145 -11.74 -4.43 0.14
C HIS A 145 -13.02 -5.09 -0.40
N ALA A 146 -13.27 -6.36 -0.07
CA ALA A 146 -14.46 -7.10 -0.50
C ALA A 146 -15.76 -6.72 0.24
N ARG A 147 -15.71 -5.72 1.13
CA ARG A 147 -16.84 -5.22 1.93
C ARG A 147 -17.30 -3.86 1.43
#